data_AF-A0A0G1BAX4-F1
#
_entry.id   AF-A0A0G1BAX4-F1
#
_cell.length_a   1.000
_cell.length_b   1.000
_cell.length_c   1.000
_cell.angle_alpha   90.00
_cell.angle_beta   90.00
_cell.angle_gamma   90.00
#
_symmetry.space_group_name_H-M   'P 1'
#
loop_
_entity.id
_entity.type
_entity.pdbx_description
1 polymer ?
#
loop_
_entity_poly.entity_id
_entity_poly.type
_entity_poly.pdbx_seq_one_letter_code
_entity_poly.pdbx_strand_id
1 'polypeptide(L)'
;GDVGNIVLRDRKVMAEEGIVLVVVPVDARTSQLAGEPDIVSRGFVFEKESEGLLNGAKNVVKSVLADHPDSILDWRFTRRHIEENLERYFYEETQRRPMVLPVIVEV
;
A
#
# COMPACT_ATOMS: atom_id res chain seq x y z
N GLY A 1 -28.39 6.58 9.19
CA GLY A 1 -28.72 5.32 8.50
C GLY A 1 -27.99 5.17 7.18
N ASP A 2 -26.71 5.55 7.06
CA ASP A 2 -25.89 5.36 5.84
C ASP A 2 -24.60 4.57 6.09
N VAL A 3 -24.20 4.40 7.36
CA VAL A 3 -22.93 3.77 7.76
C VAL A 3 -22.91 2.26 7.44
N GLY A 4 -24.07 1.59 7.46
CA GLY A 4 -24.16 0.15 7.15
C GLY A 4 -23.85 -0.19 5.69
N ASN A 5 -24.24 0.67 4.74
CA ASN A 5 -24.03 0.41 3.31
C ASN A 5 -22.57 0.58 2.89
N ILE A 6 -21.86 1.56 3.44
CA ILE A 6 -20.43 1.78 3.14
C ILE A 6 -19.60 0.59 3.64
N VAL A 7 -19.84 0.15 4.89
CA VAL A 7 -19.13 -1.00 5.47
C VAL A 7 -19.41 -2.30 4.70
N LEU A 8 -20.65 -2.52 4.25
CA LEU A 8 -21.00 -3.70 3.43
C LEU A 8 -20.37 -3.65 2.04
N ARG A 9 -20.26 -2.46 1.43
CA ARG A 9 -19.60 -2.27 0.14
C ARG A 9 -18.10 -2.57 0.23
N ASP A 10 -17.42 -2.05 1.24
CA ASP A 10 -15.99 -2.30 1.46
C ASP A 10 -15.75 -3.80 1.69
N ARG A 11 -16.58 -4.46 2.50
CA ARG A 11 -16.50 -5.92 2.70
C ARG A 11 -16.65 -6.70 1.40
N LYS A 12 -17.54 -6.28 0.50
CA LYS A 12 -17.73 -6.95 -0.79
C LYS A 12 -16.48 -6.83 -1.66
N VAL A 13 -15.91 -5.62 -1.76
CA VAL A 13 -14.65 -5.38 -2.51
C VAL A 13 -13.50 -6.18 -1.90
N MET A 14 -13.36 -6.18 -0.57
CA MET A 14 -12.34 -6.97 0.14
C MET A 14 -12.48 -8.48 -0.08
N ALA A 15 -13.70 -8.98 -0.23
CA ALA A 15 -13.97 -10.40 -0.48
C ALA A 15 -13.66 -10.83 -1.92
N GLU A 16 -13.79 -9.92 -2.90
CA GLU A 16 -13.60 -10.20 -4.33
C GLU A 16 -12.15 -9.92 -4.79
N GLU A 17 -11.59 -8.78 -4.39
CA GLU A 17 -10.28 -8.30 -4.88
C GLU A 17 -9.14 -8.55 -3.89
N GLY A 18 -9.46 -8.83 -2.63
CA GLY A 18 -8.48 -8.98 -1.55
C GLY A 18 -7.93 -7.64 -1.04
N ILE A 19 -6.98 -7.74 -0.12
CA ILE A 19 -6.36 -6.60 0.56
C ILE A 19 -4.84 -6.69 0.51
N VAL A 20 -4.20 -5.54 0.47
CA VAL A 20 -2.75 -5.37 0.57
C VAL A 20 -2.45 -4.33 1.65
N LEU A 21 -1.80 -4.76 2.72
CA LEU A 21 -1.27 -3.90 3.77
C LEU A 21 0.17 -3.55 3.44
N VAL A 22 0.50 -2.25 3.45
CA VAL A 22 1.85 -1.75 3.16
C VAL A 22 2.38 -1.07 4.40
N VAL A 23 3.39 -1.65 5.03
CA VAL A 23 4.03 -1.11 6.22
C VAL A 23 5.25 -0.31 5.80
N VAL A 24 5.27 0.98 6.11
CA VAL A 24 6.37 1.89 5.77
C VAL A 24 7.04 2.36 7.04
N PRO A 25 8.23 1.81 7.39
CA PRO A 25 8.97 2.25 8.57
C PRO A 25 9.67 3.59 8.28
N VAL A 26 9.47 4.57 9.14
CA VAL A 26 10.05 5.91 9.01
C VAL A 26 10.75 6.28 10.31
N ASP A 27 11.96 6.81 10.21
CA ASP A 27 12.68 7.38 11.34
C ASP A 27 12.02 8.69 11.79
N ALA A 28 11.60 8.75 13.07
CA ALA A 28 10.84 9.87 13.61
C ALA A 28 11.63 11.20 13.65
N ARG A 29 12.96 11.15 13.56
CA ARG A 29 13.84 12.33 13.70
C ARG A 29 14.18 12.96 12.36
N THR A 30 14.36 12.12 11.36
CA THR A 30 14.78 12.52 10.01
C THR A 30 13.61 12.58 9.04
N SER A 31 12.48 11.96 9.39
CA SER A 31 11.37 11.74 8.48
C SER A 31 11.86 11.08 7.19
N GLN A 32 12.71 10.06 7.33
CA GLN A 32 13.21 9.25 6.22
C GLN A 32 12.85 7.79 6.43
N LEU A 33 12.88 7.02 5.35
CA LEU A 33 12.66 5.58 5.41
C LEU A 33 13.70 4.93 6.34
N ALA A 34 13.25 4.29 7.42
CA ALA A 34 14.13 3.63 8.38
C ALA A 34 14.53 2.20 7.99
N GLY A 35 13.87 1.65 6.96
CA GLY A 35 14.10 0.29 6.48
C GLY A 35 13.19 -0.06 5.31
N GLU A 36 13.32 -1.27 4.79
CA GLU A 36 12.51 -1.74 3.66
C GLU A 36 11.01 -1.71 3.98
N PRO A 37 10.15 -1.20 3.06
CA PRO A 37 8.71 -1.37 3.18
C PRO A 37 8.35 -2.86 3.19
N ASP A 38 7.38 -3.23 4.03
CA ASP A 38 6.87 -4.59 4.05
C ASP A 38 5.44 -4.65 3.50
N ILE A 39 5.12 -5.74 2.81
CA ILE A 39 3.85 -5.87 2.10
C ILE A 39 3.21 -7.21 2.45
N VAL A 40 2.03 -7.13 3.07
CA VAL A 40 1.25 -8.29 3.46
C VAL A 40 -0.02 -8.34 2.60
N SER A 41 -0.21 -9.45 1.89
CA SER A 41 -1.41 -9.66 1.06
C SER A 41 -2.35 -10.69 1.69
N ARG A 42 -3.66 -10.45 1.62
CA ARG A 42 -4.69 -11.44 1.95
C ARG A 42 -5.81 -11.44 0.91
N GLY A 43 -6.14 -12.60 0.36
CA GLY A 43 -7.20 -12.75 -0.65
C GLY A 43 -6.85 -12.19 -2.04
N PHE A 44 -5.67 -11.58 -2.20
CA PHE A 44 -5.17 -11.07 -3.46
C PHE A 44 -4.12 -12.01 -4.07
N VAL A 45 -2.93 -12.12 -3.46
CA VAL A 45 -1.86 -13.03 -3.92
C VAL A 45 -1.25 -13.85 -2.78
N PHE A 46 -0.69 -15.01 -3.10
CA PHE A 46 0.03 -15.85 -2.15
C PHE A 46 1.53 -15.50 -2.18
N GLU A 47 2.07 -15.03 -1.06
CA GLU A 47 3.41 -14.44 -0.97
C GLU A 47 4.52 -15.34 -1.55
N LYS A 48 4.47 -16.65 -1.29
CA LYS A 48 5.46 -17.61 -1.81
C LYS A 48 5.47 -17.77 -3.33
N GLU A 49 4.34 -17.50 -3.99
CA GLU A 49 4.17 -17.65 -5.43
C GLU A 49 4.30 -16.31 -6.17
N SER A 50 4.33 -15.20 -5.42
CA SER A 50 4.24 -13.83 -5.95
C SER A 50 5.37 -12.93 -5.43
N GLU A 51 6.50 -13.51 -5.05
CA GLU A 51 7.65 -12.78 -4.53
C GLU A 51 8.12 -11.67 -5.49
N GLY A 52 8.13 -11.94 -6.80
CA GLY A 52 8.45 -10.93 -7.83
C GLY A 52 7.49 -9.74 -7.85
N LEU A 53 6.17 -10.01 -7.76
CA LEU A 53 5.13 -8.98 -7.72
C LEU A 53 5.25 -8.13 -6.45
N LEU A 54 5.46 -8.76 -5.29
CA LEU A 54 5.59 -8.07 -4.02
C LEU A 54 6.88 -7.25 -3.94
N ASN A 55 7.99 -7.76 -4.49
CA ASN A 55 9.23 -6.99 -4.61
C ASN A 55 9.10 -5.79 -5.56
N GLY A 56 8.39 -5.96 -6.68
CA GLY A 56 8.04 -4.85 -7.57
C GLY A 56 7.20 -3.78 -6.86
N ALA A 57 6.19 -4.19 -6.10
CA ALA A 57 5.39 -3.29 -5.27
C ALA A 57 6.25 -2.55 -4.22
N LYS A 58 7.19 -3.22 -3.55
CA LYS A 58 8.15 -2.57 -2.64
C LYS A 58 8.97 -1.48 -3.34
N ASN A 59 9.42 -1.75 -4.57
CA ASN A 59 10.15 -0.76 -5.37
C ASN A 59 9.26 0.44 -5.75
N VAL A 60 7.99 0.22 -6.09
CA VAL A 60 7.03 1.31 -6.35
C VAL A 60 6.92 2.23 -5.13
N VAL A 61 6.76 1.67 -3.93
CA VAL A 61 6.69 2.47 -2.68
C VAL A 61 7.96 3.30 -2.48
N LYS A 62 9.13 2.71 -2.68
CA LYS A 62 10.41 3.44 -2.55
C LYS A 62 10.52 4.58 -3.54
N SER A 63 10.13 4.37 -4.80
CA SER A 63 10.16 5.41 -5.83
C SER A 63 9.24 6.58 -5.47
N VAL A 64 8.02 6.29 -5.00
CA VAL A 64 7.08 7.33 -4.54
C VAL A 64 7.69 8.20 -3.43
N LEU A 65 8.37 7.58 -2.47
CA LEU A 65 9.03 8.28 -1.36
C LEU A 65 10.27 9.05 -1.81
N ALA A 66 11.04 8.51 -2.76
CA ALA A 66 12.24 9.15 -3.30
C ALA A 66 11.91 10.38 -4.17
N ASP A 67 10.81 10.34 -4.93
CA ASP A 67 10.36 11.44 -5.78
C ASP A 67 9.81 12.63 -4.95
N HIS A 68 9.47 12.40 -3.68
CA HIS A 68 8.86 13.41 -2.82
C HIS A 68 9.52 13.48 -1.43
N PRO A 69 10.81 13.84 -1.34
CA PRO A 69 11.56 13.85 -0.08
C PRO A 69 10.99 14.83 0.95
N ASP A 70 10.42 15.95 0.49
CA ASP A 70 9.79 16.95 1.36
C ASP A 70 8.33 16.58 1.75
N SER A 71 7.70 15.65 1.01
CA SER A 71 6.33 15.21 1.31
C SER A 71 6.25 14.21 2.45
N ILE A 72 7.39 13.68 2.91
CA ILE A 72 7.43 12.76 4.04
C ILE A 72 6.87 13.43 5.30
N LEU A 73 6.85 14.76 5.37
CA LEU A 73 6.20 15.52 6.44
C LEU A 73 4.66 15.63 6.28
N ASP A 74 4.10 15.35 5.09
CA ASP A 74 2.66 15.23 4.83
C ASP A 74 2.27 13.76 4.59
N TRP A 75 2.06 13.05 5.70
CA TRP A 75 1.64 11.66 5.68
C TRP A 75 0.34 11.40 4.93
N ARG A 76 -0.55 12.38 4.78
CA ARG A 76 -1.79 12.18 4.02
C ARG A 76 -1.50 12.16 2.52
N PHE A 77 -0.63 13.06 2.06
CA PHE A 77 -0.19 13.11 0.68
C PHE A 77 0.57 11.83 0.30
N THR A 78 1.53 11.41 1.13
CA THR A 78 2.32 10.20 0.89
C THR A 78 1.46 8.94 0.82
N ARG A 79 0.52 8.75 1.76
CA ARG A 79 -0.39 7.60 1.77
C ARG A 79 -1.19 7.50 0.47
N ARG A 80 -1.76 8.61 0.01
CA ARG A 80 -2.53 8.65 -1.24
C ARG A 80 -1.67 8.26 -2.45
N HIS A 81 -0.45 8.77 -2.54
CA HIS A 81 0.43 8.44 -3.67
C HIS A 81 0.86 6.96 -3.65
N ILE A 82 1.09 6.40 -2.45
CA ILE A 82 1.36 4.96 -2.31
C ILE A 82 0.15 4.14 -2.78
N GLU A 83 -1.06 4.49 -2.33
CA GLU A 83 -2.31 3.83 -2.76
C GLU A 83 -2.46 3.85 -4.28
N GLU A 84 -2.46 5.04 -4.89
CA GLU A 84 -2.70 5.22 -6.32
C GLU A 84 -1.66 4.49 -7.20
N ASN A 85 -0.38 4.57 -6.83
CA ASN A 85 0.68 3.93 -7.62
C ASN A 85 0.67 2.40 -7.47
N LEU A 86 0.36 1.88 -6.28
CA LEU A 86 0.25 0.44 -6.06
C LEU A 86 -1.00 -0.14 -6.70
N GLU A 87 -2.15 0.53 -6.61
CA GLU A 87 -3.36 0.11 -7.31
C GLU A 87 -3.14 0.04 -8.83
N ARG A 88 -2.44 1.03 -9.41
CA ARG A 88 -2.07 1.01 -10.82
C ARG A 88 -1.14 -0.16 -11.15
N TYR A 89 -0.07 -0.34 -10.37
CA TYR A 89 0.90 -1.43 -10.55
C TYR A 89 0.22 -2.80 -10.48
N PHE A 90 -0.57 -3.06 -9.44
CA PHE A 90 -1.27 -4.34 -9.30
C PHE A 90 -2.26 -4.58 -10.43
N TYR A 91 -2.96 -3.55 -10.90
CA TYR A 91 -3.86 -3.69 -12.04
C TYR A 91 -3.11 -4.03 -13.33
N GLU A 92 -2.00 -3.34 -13.61
CA GLU A 92 -1.17 -3.60 -14.80
C GLU A 92 -0.64 -5.04 -14.80
N GLU A 93 -0.15 -5.52 -13.67
CA GLU A 93 0.45 -6.86 -13.55
C GLU A 93 -0.58 -8.00 -13.44
N THR A 94 -1.75 -7.75 -12.82
CA THR A 94 -2.67 -8.83 -12.41
C THR A 94 -4.12 -8.65 -12.89
N GLN A 95 -4.46 -7.50 -13.47
CA GLN A 95 -5.82 -7.10 -13.86
C GLN A 95 -6.82 -7.08 -12.69
N ARG A 96 -6.32 -7.00 -11.46
CA ARG A 96 -7.10 -6.91 -10.22
C ARG A 96 -6.72 -5.66 -9.43
N ARG A 97 -7.65 -5.13 -8.64
CA ARG A 97 -7.45 -3.90 -7.85
C ARG A 97 -7.72 -4.18 -6.38
N PRO A 98 -6.74 -4.76 -5.65
CA PRO A 98 -6.90 -5.00 -4.23
C PRO A 98 -7.04 -3.67 -3.49
N MET A 99 -7.73 -3.69 -2.35
CA MET A 99 -7.72 -2.54 -1.46
C MET A 99 -6.32 -2.38 -0.84
N VAL A 100 -5.65 -1.26 -1.13
CA VAL A 100 -4.32 -0.94 -0.60
C VAL A 100 -4.48 -0.12 0.69
N LEU A 101 -3.84 -0.56 1.77
CA LEU A 101 -3.85 0.13 3.05
C LEU A 101 -2.41 0.45 3.47
N PRO A 102 -1.92 1.68 3.26
CA PRO A 102 -0.61 2.10 3.74
C PRO A 102 -0.65 2.46 5.24
N VAL A 103 0.27 1.88 6.00
CA VAL A 103 0.49 2.16 7.41
C VAL A 103 1.91 2.65 7.60
N ILE A 104 2.05 3.91 7.99
CA ILE A 104 3.33 4.51 8.34
C ILE A 104 3.60 4.21 9.81
N VAL A 105 4.77 3.65 10.09
CA VAL A 105 5.22 3.31 11.45
C VAL A 105 6.45 4.13 11.73
N GLU A 106 6.35 5.03 12.71
CA GLU A 106 7.50 5.79 13.20
C GLU A 106 8.33 4.91 14.14
N VAL A 107 9.65 4.85 13.89
CA VAL A 107 10.65 4.11 14.68
C VAL A 107 11.70 5.01 15.28
#